data_AF-A0A101NBK7-F1
#
_entry.id   AF-A0A101NBK7-F1
#
_cell.length_a   1.000
_cell.length_b   1.000
_cell.length_c   1.000
_cell.angle_alpha   90.00
_cell.angle_beta   90.00
_cell.angle_gamma   90.00
#
_symmetry.space_group_name_H-M   'P 1'
#
loop_
_entity.id
_entity.type
_entity.pdbx_description
1 polymer ?
#
loop_
_entity_poly.entity_id
_entity_poly.type
_entity_poly.pdbx_seq_one_letter_code
_entity_poly.pdbx_strand_id
1 'polypeptide(L)'
;MLLVLALMGAVAAGAVMLLPHAASIPPVIAGAATGATALPRRKQDETAQPYVKFMTLGIALARERLVQRMHLDACTWSDGFLHGMETSAQLRVFVHDLKLYLLERHPLAAETKTINAIYSDVEKAMDAALDVQTRIDEACRQAEREPTDDELIARRQAFGTALAQCGHLLRFTYVYGRRSENEELRALRAKATSNDAFHHPVLPPQRRWFDRWLTR
;
A
#
# COMPACT_ATOMS: atom_id res chain seq x y z
N MET A 1 -32.70 12.60 -31.15
CA MET A 1 -31.38 12.18 -30.61
C MET A 1 -30.47 13.33 -30.28
N LEU A 2 -30.18 14.26 -31.22
CA LEU A 2 -29.29 15.41 -30.98
C LEU A 2 -29.76 16.32 -29.82
N LEU A 3 -31.07 16.52 -29.68
CA LEU A 3 -31.64 17.35 -28.60
C LEU A 3 -31.46 16.73 -27.21
N VAL A 4 -31.49 15.38 -27.13
CA VAL A 4 -31.25 14.63 -25.90
C VAL A 4 -29.76 14.65 -25.55
N LEU A 5 -28.88 14.51 -26.55
CA LEU A 5 -27.43 14.62 -26.35
C LEU A 5 -27.01 16.03 -25.90
N ALA A 6 -27.63 17.08 -26.45
CA ALA A 6 -27.39 18.46 -26.04
C ALA A 6 -27.85 18.72 -24.60
N LEU A 7 -29.03 18.21 -24.21
CA LEU A 7 -29.52 18.28 -22.83
C LEU A 7 -28.61 17.54 -21.86
N MET A 8 -28.14 16.34 -22.23
CA MET A 8 -27.22 15.56 -21.40
C MET A 8 -25.85 16.24 -21.26
N GLY A 9 -25.35 16.86 -22.33
CA GLY A 9 -24.13 17.68 -22.28
C GLY A 9 -24.27 18.89 -21.36
N ALA A 10 -25.41 19.57 -21.39
CA ALA A 10 -25.69 20.71 -20.52
C ALA A 10 -25.81 20.30 -19.03
N VAL A 11 -26.46 19.17 -18.73
CA VAL A 11 -26.58 18.64 -17.37
C VAL A 11 -25.22 18.17 -16.83
N ALA A 12 -24.41 17.50 -17.66
CA ALA A 12 -23.07 17.07 -17.27
C ALA A 12 -22.13 18.26 -17.01
N ALA A 13 -22.17 19.30 -17.85
CA ALA A 13 -21.41 20.52 -17.65
C ALA A 13 -21.85 21.27 -16.38
N GLY A 14 -23.17 21.35 -16.13
CA GLY A 14 -23.73 21.95 -14.92
C GLY A 14 -23.33 21.20 -13.64
N ALA A 15 -23.34 19.87 -13.66
CA ALA A 15 -22.94 19.05 -12.52
C ALA A 15 -21.44 19.17 -12.19
N VAL A 16 -20.58 19.23 -13.21
CA VAL A 16 -19.13 19.43 -13.04
C VAL A 16 -18.81 20.83 -12.51
N MET A 17 -19.56 21.86 -12.92
CA MET A 17 -19.40 23.22 -12.38
C MET A 17 -19.94 23.39 -10.95
N LEU A 18 -20.89 22.56 -10.51
CA LEU A 18 -21.47 22.60 -9.16
C LEU A 18 -20.72 21.73 -8.13
N LEU A 19 -19.83 20.83 -8.59
CA LEU A 19 -18.99 19.98 -7.75
C LEU A 19 -18.12 20.73 -6.71
N PRO A 20 -17.63 21.97 -6.93
CA PRO A 20 -16.90 22.71 -5.90
C PRO A 20 -17.79 23.42 -4.87
N HIS A 21 -19.12 23.44 -5.05
CA HIS A 21 -20.07 24.13 -4.15
C HIS A 21 -21.11 23.19 -3.51
N ALA A 22 -20.95 21.87 -3.68
CA ALA A 22 -21.91 20.85 -3.20
C ALA A 22 -21.98 20.71 -1.66
N ALA A 23 -21.10 21.39 -0.91
CA ALA A 23 -21.12 21.35 0.56
C ALA A 23 -22.21 22.25 1.19
N SER A 24 -22.91 23.10 0.42
CA SER A 24 -23.84 24.10 0.99
C SER A 24 -25.25 24.12 0.40
N ILE A 25 -25.69 23.09 -0.33
CA ILE A 25 -27.04 23.07 -0.92
C ILE A 25 -27.94 22.06 -0.18
N PRO A 26 -29.00 22.49 0.52
CA PRO A 26 -29.93 21.60 1.19
C PRO A 26 -30.61 20.64 0.21
N PRO A 27 -30.79 19.36 0.57
CA PRO A 27 -31.25 18.28 -0.31
C PRO A 27 -32.65 18.49 -0.93
N VAL A 28 -33.39 19.50 -0.48
CA VAL A 28 -34.72 19.85 -0.98
C VAL A 28 -34.67 20.48 -2.38
N ILE A 29 -33.60 21.20 -2.73
CA ILE A 29 -33.50 21.90 -4.03
C ILE A 29 -33.09 20.95 -5.16
N ALA A 30 -32.33 19.89 -4.85
CA ALA A 30 -32.01 18.84 -5.81
C ALA A 30 -33.26 18.10 -6.30
N GLY A 31 -34.32 18.02 -5.48
CA GLY A 31 -35.59 17.39 -5.85
C GLY A 31 -36.47 18.23 -6.79
N ALA A 32 -36.35 19.56 -6.74
CA ALA A 32 -37.15 20.46 -7.58
C ALA A 32 -36.61 20.56 -9.01
N ALA A 33 -35.29 20.45 -9.20
CA ALA A 33 -34.67 20.44 -10.53
C ALA A 33 -34.96 19.14 -11.32
N THR A 34 -35.42 18.08 -10.65
CA THR A 34 -35.63 16.74 -11.26
C THR A 34 -37.09 16.40 -11.58
N GLY A 35 -38.04 17.34 -11.42
CA GLY A 35 -39.43 17.13 -11.87
C GLY A 35 -40.14 15.94 -11.20
N ALA A 36 -39.82 15.65 -9.93
CA ALA A 36 -40.30 14.47 -9.22
C ALA A 36 -41.70 14.61 -8.59
N THR A 37 -42.55 15.51 -9.09
CA THR A 37 -43.95 15.57 -8.65
C THR A 37 -44.88 15.42 -9.85
N ALA A 38 -45.55 14.26 -9.90
CA ALA A 38 -46.68 13.90 -10.75
C ALA A 38 -46.40 13.29 -12.14
N LEU A 39 -45.81 12.08 -12.18
CA LEU A 39 -45.96 11.18 -13.34
C LEU A 39 -46.62 9.85 -12.92
N PRO A 40 -47.57 9.33 -13.72
CA PRO A 40 -48.41 8.20 -13.34
C PRO A 40 -47.62 6.90 -13.26
N ARG A 41 -47.92 6.13 -12.20
CA ARG A 41 -47.28 4.92 -11.69
C ARG A 41 -46.95 3.81 -12.70
N ARG A 42 -47.53 3.85 -13.92
CA ARG A 42 -47.36 2.81 -14.95
C ARG A 42 -46.17 3.03 -15.90
N LYS A 43 -45.62 4.25 -15.99
CA LYS A 43 -44.42 4.58 -16.80
C LYS A 43 -43.12 4.66 -15.97
N GLN A 44 -43.23 4.57 -14.65
CA GLN A 44 -42.11 4.64 -13.72
C GLN A 44 -41.28 3.34 -13.74
N ASP A 45 -41.92 2.18 -13.93
CA ASP A 45 -41.22 0.88 -13.99
C ASP A 45 -40.34 0.71 -15.24
N GLU A 46 -40.77 1.23 -16.40
CA GLU A 46 -40.02 1.11 -17.66
C GLU A 46 -38.80 2.04 -17.71
N THR A 47 -38.85 3.18 -17.00
CA THR A 47 -37.75 4.16 -16.89
C THR A 47 -36.84 3.91 -15.69
N ALA A 48 -37.32 3.20 -14.66
CA ALA A 48 -36.54 2.80 -13.50
C ALA A 48 -35.43 1.80 -13.87
N GLN A 49 -35.67 0.84 -14.77
CA GLN A 49 -34.62 -0.11 -15.18
C GLN A 49 -33.40 0.54 -15.83
N PRO A 50 -33.51 1.41 -16.86
CA PRO A 50 -32.36 2.09 -17.42
C PRO A 50 -31.72 3.05 -16.41
N TYR A 51 -32.49 3.77 -15.60
CA TYR A 51 -31.95 4.65 -14.56
C TYR A 51 -31.14 3.89 -13.49
N VAL A 52 -31.63 2.75 -13.01
CA VAL A 52 -30.91 1.88 -12.08
C VAL A 52 -29.65 1.30 -12.75
N LYS A 53 -29.71 0.94 -14.04
CA LYS A 53 -28.52 0.52 -14.81
C LYS A 53 -27.49 1.65 -14.95
N PHE A 54 -27.91 2.89 -15.19
CA PHE A 54 -27.01 4.04 -15.25
C PHE A 54 -26.41 4.40 -13.89
N MET A 55 -27.20 4.38 -12.82
CA MET A 55 -26.71 4.62 -11.46
C MET A 55 -25.73 3.52 -11.01
N THR A 56 -26.03 2.25 -11.32
CA THR A 56 -25.12 1.13 -11.02
C THR A 56 -23.85 1.18 -11.85
N LEU A 57 -23.91 1.54 -13.13
CA LEU A 57 -22.73 1.80 -13.97
C LEU A 57 -21.91 2.99 -13.45
N GLY A 58 -22.56 4.07 -13.03
CA GLY A 58 -21.91 5.24 -12.43
C GLY A 58 -21.22 4.91 -11.11
N ILE A 59 -21.87 4.12 -10.24
CA ILE A 59 -21.28 3.61 -8.99
C ILE A 59 -20.13 2.66 -9.28
N ALA A 60 -20.24 1.79 -10.29
CA ALA A 60 -19.17 0.88 -10.68
C ALA A 60 -17.94 1.65 -11.19
N LEU A 61 -18.14 2.65 -12.05
CA LEU A 61 -17.07 3.49 -12.57
C LEU A 61 -16.42 4.36 -11.48
N ALA A 62 -17.23 4.94 -10.58
CA ALA A 62 -16.73 5.67 -9.43
C ALA A 62 -15.90 4.76 -8.51
N ARG A 63 -16.39 3.53 -8.25
CA ARG A 63 -15.66 2.52 -7.48
C ARG A 63 -14.34 2.15 -8.14
N GLU A 64 -14.33 1.91 -9.44
CA GLU A 64 -13.10 1.57 -10.18
C GLU A 64 -12.07 2.70 -10.10
N ARG A 65 -12.49 3.95 -10.29
CA ARG A 65 -11.63 5.13 -10.14
C ARG A 65 -11.10 5.28 -8.71
N LEU A 66 -11.93 5.00 -7.71
CA LEU A 66 -11.50 5.01 -6.31
C LEU A 66 -10.47 3.93 -6.01
N VAL A 67 -10.67 2.71 -6.54
CA VAL A 67 -9.70 1.61 -6.40
C VAL A 67 -8.37 1.95 -7.06
N GLN A 68 -8.40 2.51 -8.27
CA GLN A 68 -7.19 2.96 -8.96
C GLN A 68 -6.46 4.06 -8.18
N ARG A 69 -7.20 5.04 -7.64
CA ARG A 69 -6.61 6.12 -6.85
C ARG A 69 -6.04 5.63 -5.54
N MET A 70 -6.72 4.70 -4.87
CA MET A 70 -6.22 4.04 -3.66
C MET A 70 -4.94 3.24 -3.96
N HIS A 71 -4.89 2.54 -5.09
CA HIS A 71 -3.69 1.80 -5.48
C HIS A 71 -2.51 2.74 -5.72
N LEU A 72 -2.72 3.85 -6.43
CA LEU A 72 -1.67 4.86 -6.64
C LEU A 72 -1.21 5.49 -5.33
N ASP A 73 -2.15 5.82 -4.43
CA ASP A 73 -1.82 6.36 -3.11
C ASP A 73 -1.00 5.36 -2.29
N ALA A 74 -1.38 4.08 -2.31
CA ALA A 74 -0.63 3.00 -1.66
C ALA A 74 0.79 2.85 -2.24
N CYS A 75 0.96 2.97 -3.56
CA CYS A 75 2.27 2.98 -4.20
C CYS A 75 3.11 4.17 -3.74
N THR A 76 2.56 5.39 -3.80
CA THR A 76 3.30 6.60 -3.38
C THR A 76 3.66 6.58 -1.90
N TRP A 77 2.76 6.05 -1.06
CA TRP A 77 3.01 5.86 0.36
C TRP A 77 4.11 4.81 0.58
N SER A 78 4.06 3.65 -0.09
CA SER A 78 5.09 2.62 0.07
C SER A 78 6.47 3.12 -0.37
N ASP A 79 6.53 3.86 -1.46
CA ASP A 79 7.78 4.39 -2.01
C ASP A 79 8.38 5.44 -1.07
N GLY A 80 7.55 6.35 -0.55
CA GLY A 80 7.97 7.32 0.47
C GLY A 80 8.36 6.66 1.80
N PHE A 81 7.71 5.55 2.15
CA PHE A 81 8.01 4.81 3.37
C PHE A 81 9.35 4.07 3.31
N LEU A 82 9.71 3.54 2.14
CA LEU A 82 11.01 2.89 1.91
C LEU A 82 12.13 3.89 1.60
N HIS A 83 11.80 5.14 1.27
CA HIS A 83 12.78 6.18 0.97
C HIS A 83 13.76 6.36 2.13
N GLY A 84 15.07 6.25 1.87
CA GLY A 84 16.12 6.35 2.89
C GLY A 84 16.54 5.01 3.51
N MET A 85 16.02 3.88 3.04
CA MET A 85 16.67 2.58 3.27
C MET A 85 17.82 2.41 2.28
N GLU A 86 19.04 2.33 2.81
CA GLU A 86 20.25 2.36 2.00
C GLU A 86 20.88 0.98 1.83
N THR A 87 20.62 0.08 2.78
CA THR A 87 21.29 -1.23 2.82
C THR A 87 20.30 -2.39 2.77
N SER A 88 20.75 -3.50 2.18
CA SER A 88 20.02 -4.78 2.16
C SER A 88 19.80 -5.34 3.56
N ALA A 89 20.71 -5.06 4.50
CA ALA A 89 20.59 -5.45 5.90
C ALA A 89 19.43 -4.72 6.62
N GLN A 90 19.35 -3.39 6.48
CA GLN A 90 18.23 -2.60 7.01
C GLN A 90 16.89 -3.10 6.45
N LEU A 91 16.86 -3.37 5.14
CA LEU A 91 15.67 -3.86 4.46
C LEU A 91 15.23 -5.24 4.98
N ARG A 92 16.17 -6.18 5.16
CA ARG A 92 15.87 -7.51 5.72
C ARG A 92 15.30 -7.45 7.13
N VAL A 93 15.92 -6.67 8.01
CA VAL A 93 15.44 -6.49 9.40
C VAL A 93 14.02 -5.91 9.38
N PHE A 94 13.82 -4.86 8.60
CA PHE A 94 12.52 -4.21 8.47
C PHE A 94 11.43 -5.16 7.95
N VAL A 95 11.69 -5.89 6.86
CA VAL A 95 10.72 -6.80 6.25
C VAL A 95 10.37 -7.94 7.18
N HIS A 96 11.34 -8.45 7.93
CA HIS A 96 11.11 -9.48 8.94
C HIS A 96 10.21 -8.98 10.07
N ASP A 97 10.53 -7.82 10.65
CA ASP A 97 9.72 -7.20 11.70
C ASP A 97 8.31 -6.85 11.19
N LEU A 98 8.19 -6.39 9.94
CA LEU A 98 6.91 -6.09 9.29
C LEU A 98 6.05 -7.34 9.10
N LYS A 99 6.67 -8.48 8.73
CA LYS A 99 5.97 -9.77 8.64
C LYS A 99 5.41 -10.18 9.99
N LEU A 100 6.22 -10.13 11.05
CA LEU A 100 5.79 -10.51 12.40
C LEU A 100 4.64 -9.61 12.88
N TYR A 101 4.77 -8.30 12.66
CA TYR A 101 3.74 -7.31 12.95
C TYR A 101 2.41 -7.64 12.24
N LEU A 102 2.47 -8.01 10.95
CA LEU A 102 1.28 -8.39 10.19
C LEU A 102 0.67 -9.70 10.68
N LEU A 103 1.47 -10.72 10.99
CA LEU A 103 0.98 -12.01 11.45
C LEU A 103 0.31 -11.92 12.82
N GLU A 104 0.80 -11.05 13.72
CA GLU A 104 0.18 -10.81 15.01
C GLU A 104 -1.23 -10.20 14.89
N ARG A 105 -1.42 -9.31 13.91
CA ARG A 105 -2.67 -8.57 13.71
C ARG A 105 -3.68 -9.29 12.82
N HIS A 106 -3.21 -10.22 11.98
CA HIS A 106 -4.01 -10.98 11.02
C HIS A 106 -4.00 -12.48 11.33
N PRO A 107 -4.67 -12.93 12.42
CA PRO A 107 -4.67 -14.33 12.85
C PRO A 107 -5.47 -15.26 11.91
N LEU A 108 -6.13 -14.72 10.89
CA LEU A 108 -6.93 -15.51 9.95
C LEU A 108 -6.04 -16.20 8.91
N ALA A 109 -6.31 -17.49 8.68
CA ALA A 109 -5.48 -18.37 7.84
C ALA A 109 -5.31 -17.87 6.38
N ALA A 110 -6.30 -17.18 5.82
CA ALA A 110 -6.25 -16.67 4.45
C ALA A 110 -5.25 -15.51 4.28
N GLU A 111 -5.23 -14.59 5.23
CA GLU A 111 -4.33 -13.44 5.25
C GLU A 111 -2.89 -13.89 5.54
N THR A 112 -2.72 -14.81 6.50
CA THR A 112 -1.44 -15.43 6.83
C THR A 112 -0.76 -16.08 5.62
N LYS A 113 -1.52 -16.81 4.78
CA LYS A 113 -0.97 -17.43 3.56
C LYS A 113 -0.48 -16.38 2.57
N THR A 114 -1.22 -15.29 2.43
CA THR A 114 -0.88 -14.18 1.52
C THR A 114 0.36 -13.43 2.00
N ILE A 115 0.43 -13.11 3.30
CA ILE A 115 1.59 -12.47 3.93
C ILE A 115 2.85 -13.32 3.73
N ASN A 116 2.78 -14.63 3.99
CA ASN A 116 3.92 -15.53 3.82
C ASN A 116 4.34 -15.69 2.36
N ALA A 117 3.40 -15.72 1.41
CA ALA A 117 3.72 -15.77 -0.01
C ALA A 117 4.47 -14.51 -0.46
N ILE A 118 3.93 -13.33 -0.15
CA ILE A 118 4.59 -12.05 -0.47
C ILE A 118 5.96 -11.98 0.20
N TYR A 119 6.06 -12.34 1.48
CA TYR A 119 7.34 -12.37 2.18
C TYR A 119 8.36 -13.29 1.51
N SER A 120 7.94 -14.48 1.03
CA SER A 120 8.85 -15.40 0.34
C SER A 120 9.37 -14.83 -0.99
N ASP A 121 8.57 -14.03 -1.69
CA ASP A 121 9.01 -13.37 -2.92
C ASP A 121 9.94 -12.19 -2.64
N VAL A 122 9.70 -11.48 -1.53
CA VAL A 122 10.60 -10.43 -1.02
C VAL A 122 11.95 -11.03 -0.61
N GLU A 123 11.94 -12.14 0.11
CA GLU A 123 13.15 -12.85 0.56
C GLU A 123 14.01 -13.30 -0.64
N LYS A 124 13.40 -13.92 -1.65
CA LYS A 124 14.10 -14.28 -2.90
C LYS A 124 14.71 -13.07 -3.60
N ALA A 125 14.00 -11.94 -3.65
CA ALA A 125 14.52 -10.72 -4.28
C ALA A 125 15.68 -10.11 -3.49
N MET A 126 15.61 -10.16 -2.15
CA MET A 126 16.71 -9.72 -1.27
C MET A 126 17.94 -10.63 -1.40
N ASP A 127 17.74 -11.95 -1.48
CA ASP A 127 18.82 -12.92 -1.69
C ASP A 127 19.48 -12.71 -3.05
N ALA A 128 18.70 -12.54 -4.12
CA ALA A 128 19.24 -12.21 -5.44
C ALA A 128 20.04 -10.89 -5.43
N ALA A 129 19.59 -9.88 -4.70
CA ALA A 129 20.32 -8.62 -4.55
C ALA A 129 21.64 -8.80 -3.79
N LEU A 130 21.63 -9.59 -2.71
CA LEU A 130 22.84 -9.90 -1.95
C LEU A 130 23.83 -10.74 -2.76
N ASP A 131 23.36 -11.70 -3.55
CA ASP A 131 24.20 -12.51 -4.43
C ASP A 131 24.91 -11.66 -5.48
N VAL A 132 24.22 -10.68 -6.05
CA VAL A 132 24.81 -9.72 -6.99
C VAL A 132 25.85 -8.85 -6.30
N GLN A 133 25.54 -8.30 -5.12
CA GLN A 133 26.48 -7.50 -4.34
C GLN A 133 27.75 -8.30 -3.99
N THR A 134 27.56 -9.49 -3.41
CA THR A 134 28.64 -10.37 -2.95
C THR A 134 29.54 -10.79 -4.09
N ARG A 135 28.97 -11.21 -5.23
CA ARG A 135 29.74 -11.63 -6.41
C ARG A 135 30.60 -10.50 -6.98
N ILE A 136 30.06 -9.28 -7.02
CA ILE A 136 30.83 -8.13 -7.50
C ILE A 136 31.89 -7.75 -6.48
N ASP A 137 31.58 -7.75 -5.18
CA ASP A 137 32.56 -7.47 -4.12
C ASP A 137 33.70 -8.51 -4.11
N GLU A 138 33.40 -9.78 -4.38
CA GLU A 138 34.40 -10.84 -4.57
C GLU A 138 35.25 -10.62 -5.81
N ALA A 139 34.64 -10.33 -6.96
CA ALA A 139 35.36 -10.06 -8.20
C ALA A 139 36.28 -8.83 -8.08
N CYS A 140 35.82 -7.76 -7.41
CA CYS A 140 36.59 -6.56 -7.14
C CYS A 140 37.78 -6.85 -6.20
N ARG A 141 37.56 -7.62 -5.13
CA ARG A 141 38.61 -8.05 -4.21
C ARG A 141 39.67 -8.92 -4.89
N GLN A 142 39.24 -9.86 -5.74
CA GLN A 142 40.17 -10.76 -6.45
C GLN A 142 41.01 -10.03 -7.50
N ALA A 143 40.46 -8.99 -8.12
CA ALA A 143 41.14 -8.19 -9.14
C ALA A 143 41.76 -6.89 -8.60
N GLU A 144 41.72 -6.67 -7.28
CA GLU A 144 42.22 -5.46 -6.59
C GLU A 144 41.78 -4.15 -7.27
N ARG A 145 40.52 -4.11 -7.70
CA ARG A 145 39.94 -2.97 -8.43
C ARG A 145 38.65 -2.48 -7.78
N GLU A 146 38.23 -1.29 -8.19
CA GLU A 146 36.89 -0.79 -7.90
C GLU A 146 35.83 -1.38 -8.84
N PRO A 147 34.54 -1.37 -8.46
CA PRO A 147 33.44 -1.81 -9.30
C PRO A 147 33.36 -0.98 -10.58
N THR A 148 33.02 -1.62 -11.71
CA THR A 148 32.74 -0.92 -12.96
C THR A 148 31.36 -0.26 -12.94
N ASP A 149 31.10 0.68 -13.84
CA ASP A 149 29.79 1.34 -13.96
C ASP A 149 28.66 0.32 -14.20
N ASP A 150 28.89 -0.68 -15.04
CA ASP A 150 27.92 -1.75 -15.30
C ASP A 150 27.61 -2.58 -14.05
N GLU A 151 28.63 -2.84 -13.23
CA GLU A 151 28.48 -3.54 -11.95
C GLU A 151 27.71 -2.69 -10.93
N LEU A 152 27.97 -1.37 -10.88
CA LEU A 152 27.20 -0.44 -10.05
C LEU A 152 25.74 -0.38 -10.48
N ILE A 153 25.46 -0.38 -11.78
CA ILE A 153 24.10 -0.45 -12.32
C ILE A 153 23.44 -1.76 -11.92
N ALA A 154 24.12 -2.90 -12.07
CA ALA A 154 23.59 -4.20 -11.67
C ALA A 154 23.25 -4.26 -10.18
N ARG A 155 24.12 -3.74 -9.30
CA ARG A 155 23.84 -3.62 -7.85
C ARG A 155 22.59 -2.79 -7.59
N ARG A 156 22.47 -1.62 -8.24
CA ARG A 156 21.31 -0.72 -8.07
C ARG A 156 20.02 -1.35 -8.57
N GLN A 157 20.05 -2.04 -9.71
CA GLN A 157 18.89 -2.73 -10.26
C GLN A 157 18.41 -3.86 -9.36
N ALA A 158 19.34 -4.68 -8.86
CA ALA A 158 18.99 -5.79 -7.97
C ALA A 158 18.41 -5.27 -6.65
N PHE A 159 19.03 -4.24 -6.05
CA PHE A 159 18.52 -3.61 -4.84
C PHE A 159 17.17 -2.91 -5.06
N GLY A 160 17.01 -2.18 -6.17
CA GLY A 160 15.74 -1.55 -6.55
C GLY A 160 14.61 -2.56 -6.75
N THR A 161 14.93 -3.75 -7.29
CA THR A 161 13.96 -4.85 -7.42
C THR A 161 13.55 -5.38 -6.05
N ALA A 162 14.49 -5.56 -5.13
CA ALA A 162 14.19 -5.96 -3.76
C ALA A 162 13.30 -4.91 -3.05
N LEU A 163 13.59 -3.62 -3.20
CA LEU A 163 12.75 -2.53 -2.67
C LEU A 163 11.33 -2.56 -3.25
N ALA A 164 11.18 -2.76 -4.57
CA ALA A 164 9.88 -2.86 -5.22
C ALA A 164 9.06 -4.03 -4.64
N GLN A 165 9.69 -5.18 -4.41
CA GLN A 165 9.04 -6.33 -3.79
C GLN A 165 8.62 -6.04 -2.34
N CYS A 166 9.47 -5.37 -1.55
CA CYS A 166 9.12 -4.92 -0.20
C CYS A 166 7.90 -3.99 -0.21
N GLY A 167 7.76 -3.17 -1.25
CA GLY A 167 6.60 -2.32 -1.49
C GLY A 167 5.30 -3.11 -1.57
N HIS A 168 5.29 -4.36 -2.05
CA HIS A 168 4.08 -5.19 -2.06
C HIS A 168 3.61 -5.58 -0.65
N LEU A 169 4.53 -5.87 0.27
CA LEU A 169 4.20 -6.15 1.66
C LEU A 169 3.66 -4.90 2.37
N LEU A 170 4.24 -3.74 2.08
CA LEU A 170 3.75 -2.45 2.56
C LEU A 170 2.37 -2.12 1.99
N ARG A 171 2.09 -2.38 0.72
CA ARG A 171 0.76 -2.18 0.14
C ARG A 171 -0.28 -3.06 0.82
N PHE A 172 0.08 -4.28 1.22
CA PHE A 172 -0.79 -5.11 2.07
C PHE A 172 -1.10 -4.39 3.39
N THR A 173 -0.09 -3.84 4.07
CA THR A 173 -0.29 -3.07 5.31
C THR A 173 -1.15 -1.82 5.10
N TYR A 174 -1.03 -1.15 3.95
CA TYR A 174 -1.81 0.04 3.65
C TYR A 174 -3.30 -0.28 3.42
N VAL A 175 -3.60 -1.39 2.76
CA VAL A 175 -4.97 -1.83 2.46
C VAL A 175 -5.67 -2.35 3.71
N TYR A 176 -4.95 -3.09 4.56
CA TYR A 176 -5.53 -3.81 5.70
C TYR A 176 -5.28 -3.13 7.05
N GLY A 177 -4.35 -2.18 7.13
CA GLY A 177 -3.97 -1.47 8.35
C GLY A 177 -4.91 -0.33 8.70
N ARG A 178 -5.03 -0.04 9.99
CA ARG A 178 -5.74 1.15 10.49
C ARG A 178 -4.84 2.38 10.43
N ARG A 179 -5.41 3.57 10.22
CA ARG A 179 -4.66 4.84 10.22
C ARG A 179 -3.83 5.08 11.49
N SER A 180 -4.24 4.50 12.62
CA SER A 180 -3.53 4.57 13.90
C SER A 180 -2.20 3.80 13.92
N GLU A 181 -1.97 2.91 12.97
CA GLU A 181 -0.82 2.01 12.93
C GLU A 181 0.44 2.64 12.34
N ASN A 182 0.31 3.84 11.75
CA ASN A 182 1.41 4.50 11.07
C ASN A 182 2.57 4.84 12.02
N GLU A 183 2.30 5.12 13.30
CA GLU A 183 3.34 5.38 14.30
C GLU A 183 4.14 4.10 14.62
N GLU A 184 3.45 2.97 14.77
CA GLU A 184 4.10 1.68 15.03
C GLU A 184 4.95 1.24 13.83
N LEU A 185 4.44 1.39 12.60
CA LEU A 185 5.21 1.12 11.38
C LEU A 185 6.46 2.01 11.31
N ARG A 186 6.34 3.31 11.61
CA ARG A 186 7.50 4.21 11.68
C ARG A 186 8.50 3.78 12.74
N ALA A 187 8.04 3.27 13.89
CA ALA A 187 8.91 2.74 14.93
C ALA A 187 9.67 1.49 14.45
N LEU A 188 9.02 0.58 13.71
CA LEU A 188 9.68 -0.58 13.08
C LEU A 188 10.74 -0.13 12.09
N ARG A 189 10.44 0.86 11.25
CA ARG A 189 11.41 1.45 10.33
C ARG A 189 12.59 2.08 11.08
N ALA A 190 12.31 2.90 12.10
CA ALA A 190 13.34 3.56 12.90
C ALA A 190 14.29 2.56 13.56
N LYS A 191 13.73 1.46 14.12
CA LYS A 191 14.50 0.34 14.66
C LYS A 191 15.41 -0.26 13.58
N ALA A 192 14.87 -0.61 12.41
CA ALA A 192 15.66 -1.22 11.33
C ALA A 192 16.76 -0.29 10.79
N THR A 193 16.54 1.03 10.78
CA THR A 193 17.53 2.02 10.33
C THR A 193 18.53 2.46 11.41
N SER A 194 18.27 2.16 12.68
CA SER A 194 19.17 2.52 13.78
C SER A 194 20.44 1.66 13.73
N ASN A 195 21.62 2.27 13.87
CA ASN A 195 22.89 1.54 14.00
C ASN A 195 22.87 0.56 15.20
N ASP A 196 22.05 0.83 16.21
CA ASP A 196 21.87 -0.02 17.39
C ASP A 196 21.22 -1.38 17.10
N ALA A 197 20.47 -1.52 16.00
CA ALA A 197 19.87 -2.80 15.61
C ALA A 197 20.91 -3.87 15.27
N PHE A 198 22.13 -3.47 14.90
CA PHE A 198 23.24 -4.37 14.59
C PHE A 198 24.28 -4.47 15.72
N HIS A 199 24.14 -3.66 16.79
CA HIS A 199 25.11 -3.56 17.88
C HIS A 199 24.58 -3.97 19.27
N HIS A 200 23.29 -4.32 19.41
CA HIS A 200 22.76 -4.81 20.69
C HIS A 200 22.64 -6.34 20.76
N PRO A 201 23.48 -7.03 21.56
CA PRO A 201 23.14 -8.32 22.12
C PRO A 201 22.37 -8.06 23.41
N VAL A 202 21.08 -7.79 23.33
CA VAL A 202 20.22 -8.00 24.52
C VAL A 202 19.25 -9.10 24.17
N LEU A 203 19.81 -10.32 24.08
CA LEU A 203 19.04 -11.48 24.51
C LEU A 203 18.44 -11.09 25.87
N PRO A 204 17.11 -11.22 26.08
CA PRO A 204 16.54 -10.97 27.39
C PRO A 204 17.34 -11.79 28.40
N PRO A 205 17.81 -11.19 29.51
CA PRO A 205 18.65 -11.89 30.46
C PRO A 205 17.93 -13.18 30.84
N GLN A 206 18.48 -14.33 30.45
CA GLN A 206 17.97 -15.62 30.86
C GLN A 206 18.03 -15.62 32.38
N ARG A 207 16.89 -15.44 33.04
CA ARG A 207 16.77 -15.54 34.49
C ARG A 207 17.27 -16.93 34.87
N ARG A 208 18.51 -17.00 35.33
CA ARG A 208 19.12 -18.23 35.81
C ARG A 208 18.31 -18.64 37.02
N TRP A 209 17.79 -19.87 37.01
CA TRP A 209 16.98 -20.43 38.09
C TRP A 209 17.66 -20.30 39.48
N PHE A 210 18.99 -20.24 39.52
CA PHE A 210 19.78 -20.00 40.72
C PHE A 210 19.53 -18.66 41.44
N ASP A 211 19.18 -17.57 40.75
CA ASP A 211 18.91 -16.27 41.40
C ASP A 211 17.64 -16.29 42.27
N ARG A 212 16.75 -17.26 42.00
CA ARG A 212 15.54 -17.52 42.79
C ARG A 212 15.84 -18.24 44.11
N TRP A 213 17.04 -18.79 44.29
CA TRP A 213 17.43 -19.55 45.48
C TRP A 213 18.17 -18.69 46.52
N LEU A 214 18.85 -17.62 46.08
CA LEU A 214 19.59 -16.69 46.96
C LEU A 214 18.75 -15.54 47.52
N THR A 215 17.49 -15.41 47.08
CA THR A 215 16.57 -14.36 47.52
C THR A 215 15.49 -14.86 48.50
N ARG A 216 15.71 -16.01 49.14
CA ARG A 216 14.91 -16.51 50.26
C ARG A 216 15.71 -16.57 51.54
#